data_AF-A0A950AWB4-F1
#
_entry.id   AF-A0A950AWB4-F1
#
_cell.length_a   1.000
_cell.length_b   1.000
_cell.length_c   1.000
_cell.angle_alpha   90.00
_cell.angle_beta   90.00
_cell.angle_gamma   90.00
#
_symmetry.space_group_name_H-M   'P 1'
#
loop_
_entity.id
_entity.type
_entity.pdbx_description
1 polymer ?
#
loop_
_entity_poly.entity_id
_entity_poly.type
_entity_poly.pdbx_seq_one_letter_code
_entity_poly.pdbx_strand_id
1 'polypeptide(L)'
;YLSGGLDSSAVTALIKRLAPGRLRTFSVGFEAAEFDESRYQLEVARALRCDHEFINIKNSDISKSFNDVIRHAERPIIRTAPAPLYQLARLVRRNSFKVVLTGEGADEIFGGYDLFKEAKVRRFWARQPHSTRRPLLLRRLYPYLAGLQGQSQAYLGAFFKVGLDRPEDPLFSHLPRWATTSGILRFLSDDLLGSLSGYDPIEDLRDGLPPEFRTWHPLSRAQYLETVHLLPGYILSSQGDRVAMAHAVEGRFPFLDHRVVEFAAGLPPRMKLRGLTEKYLLRRSVGRDLPPVIAERPKQPYRAPDGQCFFGEDAPDYVEGLLSPGAIADAGYFDPRSVEKLVRKYRGGGAVGFRDNMALVGILSVQLLDHHFVRGAMAGSPVAGLRPLQVHRYTGEREEQRDAC
;
A
#
# COMPACT_ATOMS: atom_id res chain seq x y z
N TYR A 1 14.90 7.98 0.13
CA TYR A 1 14.71 6.69 -0.54
C TYR A 1 14.78 6.84 -2.05
N LEU A 2 15.32 5.83 -2.74
CA LEU A 2 15.40 5.78 -4.20
C LEU A 2 14.73 4.50 -4.71
N SER A 3 13.53 4.58 -5.27
CA SER A 3 12.81 3.39 -5.77
C SER A 3 13.06 3.11 -7.26
N GLY A 4 13.73 4.03 -7.98
CA GLY A 4 13.82 3.98 -9.44
C GLY A 4 12.53 4.45 -10.15
N GLY A 5 11.54 4.93 -9.39
CA GLY A 5 10.38 5.64 -9.94
C GLY A 5 10.71 7.11 -10.24
N LEU A 6 9.86 7.76 -11.04
CA LEU A 6 10.01 9.18 -11.41
C LEU A 6 10.17 10.08 -10.18
N ASP A 7 9.37 9.85 -9.13
CA ASP A 7 9.20 10.78 -8.01
C ASP A 7 10.41 10.79 -7.09
N SER A 8 10.84 9.61 -6.64
CA SER A 8 12.04 9.48 -5.82
C SER A 8 13.28 9.93 -6.60
N SER A 9 13.32 9.70 -7.91
CA SER A 9 14.43 10.11 -8.76
C SER A 9 14.47 11.63 -8.91
N ALA A 10 13.31 12.27 -9.10
CA ALA A 10 13.19 13.73 -9.11
C ALA A 10 13.70 14.37 -7.81
N VAL A 11 13.28 13.83 -6.66
CA VAL A 11 13.76 14.27 -5.34
C VAL A 11 15.27 14.08 -5.22
N THR A 12 15.78 12.92 -5.64
CA THR A 12 17.22 12.60 -5.61
C THR A 12 18.03 13.56 -6.46
N ALA A 13 17.59 13.86 -7.69
CA ALA A 13 18.25 14.81 -8.60
C ALA A 13 18.27 16.24 -8.01
N LEU A 14 17.16 16.68 -7.41
CA LEU A 14 17.07 17.98 -6.75
C LEU A 14 18.02 18.08 -5.54
N ILE A 15 18.06 17.05 -4.69
CA ILE A 15 18.98 17.02 -3.54
C ILE A 15 20.43 17.04 -4.02
N LYS A 16 20.76 16.27 -5.06
CA LYS A 16 22.11 16.23 -5.63
C LYS A 16 22.59 17.63 -6.07
N ARG A 17 21.69 18.43 -6.66
CA ARG A 17 21.99 19.81 -7.08
C ARG A 17 22.15 20.76 -5.90
N LEU A 18 21.34 20.62 -4.85
CA LEU A 18 21.33 21.53 -3.70
C LEU A 18 22.42 21.22 -2.66
N ALA A 19 22.80 19.95 -2.51
CA ALA A 19 23.76 19.50 -1.51
C ALA A 19 24.70 18.42 -2.07
N PRO A 20 25.58 18.78 -3.04
CA PRO A 20 26.53 17.84 -3.60
C PRO A 20 27.45 17.28 -2.50
N GLY A 21 27.67 15.96 -2.50
CA GLY A 21 28.55 15.25 -1.55
C GLY A 21 27.88 14.75 -0.26
N ARG A 22 26.61 15.12 0.02
CA ARG A 22 25.87 14.65 1.21
C ARG A 22 24.78 13.62 0.90
N LEU A 23 24.61 13.27 -0.37
CA LEU A 23 23.53 12.40 -0.83
C LEU A 23 23.94 10.93 -0.73
N ARG A 24 23.31 10.23 0.22
CA ARG A 24 23.25 8.78 0.27
C ARG A 24 21.84 8.31 -0.04
N THR A 25 21.73 7.24 -0.80
CA THR A 25 20.46 6.70 -1.28
C THR A 25 20.29 5.27 -0.81
N PHE A 26 19.06 4.95 -0.40
CA PHE A 26 18.70 3.64 0.12
C PHE A 26 17.50 3.10 -0.66
N SER A 27 17.52 1.81 -0.98
CA SER A 27 16.43 1.15 -1.68
C SER A 27 16.19 -0.29 -1.21
N VAL A 28 15.08 -0.85 -1.70
CA VAL A 28 14.68 -2.24 -1.52
C VAL A 28 14.62 -2.89 -2.89
N GLY A 29 15.22 -4.07 -3.00
CA GLY A 29 14.99 -5.04 -4.07
C GLY A 29 14.29 -6.30 -3.57
N PHE A 30 13.88 -7.17 -4.48
CA PHE A 30 13.20 -8.42 -4.16
C PHE A 30 13.82 -9.59 -4.94
N GLU A 31 13.79 -10.80 -4.37
CA GLU A 31 14.22 -12.02 -5.10
C GLU A 31 13.32 -12.32 -6.30
N ALA A 32 12.02 -12.05 -6.17
CA ALA A 32 11.05 -12.25 -7.24
C ALA A 32 11.07 -11.08 -8.23
N ALA A 33 11.46 -11.37 -9.47
CA ALA A 33 11.64 -10.39 -10.55
C ALA A 33 10.40 -9.55 -10.87
N GLU A 34 9.19 -10.01 -10.54
CA GLU A 34 7.95 -9.25 -10.76
C GLU A 34 7.78 -8.04 -9.80
N PHE A 35 8.49 -8.07 -8.67
CA PHE A 35 8.49 -7.00 -7.66
C PHE A 35 9.78 -6.17 -7.70
N ASP A 36 10.86 -6.72 -8.26
CA ASP A 36 12.17 -6.10 -8.21
C ASP A 36 12.31 -4.90 -9.17
N GLU A 37 12.62 -3.73 -8.59
CA GLU A 37 12.90 -2.50 -9.32
C GLU A 37 14.38 -2.11 -9.26
N SER A 38 15.24 -2.97 -8.72
CA SER A 38 16.68 -2.71 -8.46
C SER A 38 17.42 -2.18 -9.69
N ARG A 39 17.12 -2.70 -10.89
CA ARG A 39 17.73 -2.22 -12.14
C ARG A 39 17.54 -0.71 -12.33
N TYR A 40 16.36 -0.18 -12.05
CA TYR A 40 16.05 1.24 -12.24
C TYR A 40 16.68 2.10 -11.16
N GLN A 41 16.76 1.57 -9.94
CA GLN A 41 17.43 2.20 -8.81
C GLN A 41 18.92 2.41 -9.12
N LEU A 42 19.57 1.37 -9.64
CA LEU A 42 20.97 1.40 -10.04
C LEU A 42 21.23 2.35 -11.21
N GLU A 43 20.34 2.40 -12.22
CA GLU A 43 20.46 3.36 -13.32
C GLU A 43 20.46 4.81 -12.82
N VAL A 44 19.55 5.15 -11.91
CA VAL A 44 19.49 6.51 -11.32
C VAL A 44 20.71 6.77 -10.44
N ALA A 45 21.09 5.81 -9.60
CA ALA A 45 22.24 5.95 -8.70
C ALA A 45 23.55 6.17 -9.48
N ARG A 46 23.75 5.44 -10.60
CA ARG A 46 24.90 5.63 -11.49
C ARG A 46 24.88 7.00 -12.17
N ALA A 47 23.74 7.37 -12.77
CA ALA A 47 23.60 8.63 -13.49
C ALA A 47 23.82 9.85 -12.60
N LEU A 48 23.30 9.81 -11.36
CA LEU A 48 23.43 10.90 -10.38
C LEU A 48 24.68 10.77 -9.49
N ARG A 49 25.49 9.72 -9.69
CA ARG A 49 26.66 9.37 -8.86
C ARG A 49 26.34 9.43 -7.37
N CYS A 50 25.32 8.68 -6.97
CA CYS A 50 24.90 8.54 -5.58
C CYS A 50 25.73 7.47 -4.88
N ASP A 51 26.06 7.70 -3.61
CA ASP A 51 26.40 6.61 -2.71
C ASP A 51 25.11 5.81 -2.45
N HIS A 52 25.07 4.55 -2.85
CA HIS A 52 23.85 3.76 -2.93
C HIS A 52 23.99 2.43 -2.21
N GLU A 53 23.03 2.16 -1.33
CA GLU A 53 22.94 0.92 -0.58
C GLU A 53 21.53 0.36 -0.72
N PHE A 54 21.42 -0.95 -0.90
CA PHE A 54 20.14 -1.60 -1.07
C PHE A 54 20.08 -2.89 -0.26
N ILE A 55 18.87 -3.28 0.12
CA ILE A 55 18.59 -4.58 0.74
C ILE A 55 17.74 -5.41 -0.21
N ASN A 56 18.11 -6.68 -0.38
CA ASN A 56 17.31 -7.64 -1.13
C ASN A 56 16.39 -8.40 -0.17
N ILE A 57 15.07 -8.29 -0.37
CA ILE A 57 14.05 -8.82 0.54
C ILE A 57 13.56 -10.18 0.07
N LYS A 58 13.58 -11.14 1.00
CA LYS A 58 13.00 -12.48 0.82
C LYS A 58 11.59 -12.56 1.38
N ASN A 59 10.87 -13.58 0.96
CA ASN A 59 9.55 -13.90 1.53
C ASN A 59 9.61 -14.13 3.05
N SER A 60 10.66 -14.81 3.53
CA SER A 60 10.84 -15.07 4.96
C SER A 60 11.17 -13.81 5.77
N ASP A 61 11.82 -12.81 5.17
CA ASP A 61 12.06 -11.53 5.85
C ASP A 61 10.74 -10.77 6.07
N ILE A 62 9.79 -10.87 5.13
CA ILE A 62 8.45 -10.29 5.25
C ILE A 62 7.70 -10.96 6.41
N SER A 63 7.59 -12.28 6.44
CA SER A 63 6.84 -12.97 7.49
C SER A 63 7.49 -12.84 8.87
N LYS A 64 8.82 -12.86 8.96
CA LYS A 64 9.55 -12.66 10.24
C LYS A 64 9.36 -11.25 10.81
N SER A 65 9.28 -10.22 9.97
CA SER A 65 9.09 -8.83 10.42
C SER A 65 7.61 -8.41 10.55
N PHE A 66 6.66 -9.17 10.01
CA PHE A 66 5.26 -8.78 9.97
C PHE A 66 4.64 -8.56 11.36
N ASN A 67 4.98 -9.39 12.35
CA ASN A 67 4.55 -9.19 13.74
C ASN A 67 4.93 -7.80 14.28
N ASP A 68 6.20 -7.40 14.13
CA ASP A 68 6.66 -6.06 14.54
C ASP A 68 6.02 -4.95 13.73
N VAL A 69 5.80 -5.18 12.44
CA VAL A 69 5.13 -4.22 11.55
C VAL A 69 3.72 -3.95 12.03
N ILE A 70 2.94 -4.98 12.39
CA ILE A 70 1.59 -4.80 12.94
C ILE A 70 1.63 -4.09 14.29
N ARG A 71 2.55 -4.48 15.16
CA ARG A 71 2.77 -3.82 16.46
C ARG A 71 3.01 -2.32 16.30
N HIS A 72 3.82 -1.89 15.34
CA HIS A 72 4.11 -0.48 15.11
C HIS A 72 3.02 0.25 14.30
N ALA A 73 2.37 -0.46 13.38
CA ALA A 73 1.28 0.10 12.59
C ALA A 73 0.07 0.43 13.47
N GLU A 74 -0.23 -0.40 14.48
CA GLU A 74 -1.38 -0.26 15.39
C GLU A 74 -2.73 -0.22 14.65
N ARG A 75 -2.81 -0.87 13.49
CA ARG A 75 -4.02 -1.00 12.68
C ARG A 75 -3.93 -2.19 11.73
N PRO A 76 -5.08 -2.73 11.29
CA PRO A 76 -5.07 -3.81 10.32
C PRO A 76 -4.55 -3.30 8.98
N ILE A 77 -3.83 -4.19 8.30
CA ILE A 77 -3.33 -3.97 6.95
C ILE A 77 -3.64 -5.20 6.12
N ILE A 78 -3.94 -4.99 4.85
CA ILE A 78 -4.34 -6.04 3.90
C ILE A 78 -3.27 -6.30 2.84
N ARG A 79 -2.04 -5.84 3.10
CA ARG A 79 -0.87 -5.95 2.22
C ARG A 79 0.40 -6.01 3.05
N THR A 80 1.42 -6.68 2.53
CA THR A 80 2.71 -6.84 3.21
C THR A 80 3.73 -5.74 2.90
N ALA A 81 3.41 -4.82 1.99
CA ALA A 81 4.30 -3.74 1.56
C ALA A 81 4.93 -2.88 2.68
N PRO A 82 4.33 -2.71 3.87
CA PRO A 82 5.00 -2.07 5.01
C PRO A 82 6.24 -2.82 5.54
N ALA A 83 6.29 -4.16 5.43
CA ALA A 83 7.37 -4.97 6.00
C ALA A 83 8.73 -4.75 5.31
N PRO A 84 8.82 -4.67 3.96
CA PRO A 84 10.05 -4.24 3.32
C PRO A 84 10.49 -2.82 3.68
N LEU A 85 9.55 -1.89 3.89
CA LEU A 85 9.88 -0.50 4.27
C LEU A 85 10.34 -0.38 5.73
N TYR A 86 9.81 -1.20 6.63
CA TYR A 86 10.35 -1.40 7.98
C TYR A 86 11.83 -1.79 7.90
N GLN A 87 12.18 -2.79 7.09
CA GLN A 87 13.58 -3.20 6.92
C GLN A 87 14.44 -2.14 6.23
N LEU A 88 13.89 -1.39 5.29
CA LEU A 88 14.57 -0.25 4.67
C LEU A 88 14.90 0.84 5.68
N ALA A 89 13.97 1.17 6.59
CA ALA A 89 14.23 2.10 7.68
C ALA A 89 15.32 1.58 8.64
N ARG A 90 15.35 0.27 8.91
CA ARG A 90 16.44 -0.36 9.66
C ARG A 90 17.81 -0.18 8.97
N LEU A 91 17.87 -0.34 7.65
CA LEU A 91 19.09 -0.12 6.85
C LEU A 91 19.59 1.32 6.97
N VAL A 92 18.68 2.29 6.84
CA VAL A 92 18.98 3.72 7.02
C VAL A 92 19.55 4.00 8.40
N ARG A 93 18.90 3.48 9.45
CA ARG A 93 19.31 3.71 10.84
C ARG A 93 20.69 3.10 11.13
N ARG A 94 20.95 1.90 10.62
CA ARG A 94 22.27 1.23 10.72
C ARG A 94 23.39 2.03 10.07
N ASN A 95 23.07 2.79 9.03
CA ASN A 95 24.00 3.71 8.37
C ASN A 95 24.06 5.10 9.04
N SER A 96 23.58 5.23 10.28
CA SER A 96 23.62 6.45 11.09
C SER A 96 22.81 7.64 10.55
N PHE A 97 21.86 7.38 9.65
CA PHE A 97 20.87 8.38 9.22
C PHE A 97 19.62 8.32 10.09
N LYS A 98 19.01 9.48 10.33
CA LYS A 98 17.74 9.63 11.07
C LYS A 98 16.65 10.31 10.26
N VAL A 99 16.99 10.83 9.08
CA VAL A 99 16.06 11.58 8.22
C VAL A 99 16.21 11.07 6.80
N VAL A 100 15.09 10.82 6.14
CA VAL A 100 15.04 10.44 4.73
C VAL A 100 14.09 11.35 3.97
N LEU A 101 14.48 11.75 2.76
CA LEU A 101 13.57 12.38 1.81
C LEU A 101 13.01 11.32 0.88
N THR A 102 11.73 11.44 0.56
CA THR A 102 11.01 10.43 -0.20
C THR A 102 9.96 11.05 -1.11
N GLY A 103 9.48 10.27 -2.08
CA GLY A 103 8.65 10.72 -3.19
C GLY A 103 7.15 10.59 -2.98
N GLU A 104 6.66 10.15 -1.81
CA GLU A 104 5.22 10.04 -1.56
C GLU A 104 4.53 11.41 -1.69
N GLY A 105 3.25 11.38 -2.06
CA GLY A 105 2.45 12.56 -2.39
C GLY A 105 2.48 12.91 -3.88
N ALA A 106 3.53 12.54 -4.63
CA ALA A 106 3.61 12.90 -6.04
C ALA A 106 2.50 12.27 -6.90
N ASP A 107 2.09 11.03 -6.58
CA ASP A 107 1.01 10.34 -7.30
C ASP A 107 -0.33 11.04 -7.08
N GLU A 108 -0.63 11.37 -5.83
CA GLU A 108 -1.85 12.03 -5.39
C GLU A 108 -1.95 13.44 -5.96
N ILE A 109 -0.86 14.20 -5.92
CA ILE A 109 -0.84 15.63 -6.29
C ILE A 109 -0.73 15.83 -7.81
N PHE A 110 0.11 15.06 -8.51
CA PHE A 110 0.35 15.20 -9.95
C PHE A 110 -0.36 14.17 -10.83
N GLY A 111 -1.23 13.34 -10.26
CA GLY A 111 -2.09 12.42 -11.02
C GLY A 111 -1.33 11.23 -11.58
N GLY A 112 -0.71 10.44 -10.70
CA GLY A 112 0.18 9.32 -11.03
C GLY A 112 -0.43 7.93 -11.09
N TYR A 113 -1.53 7.67 -10.39
CA TYR A 113 -2.10 6.33 -10.30
C TYR A 113 -2.79 5.87 -11.59
N ASP A 114 -2.70 4.57 -11.86
CA ASP A 114 -3.41 3.93 -12.98
C ASP A 114 -4.93 4.10 -12.87
N LEU A 115 -5.47 4.20 -11.65
CA LEU A 115 -6.88 4.50 -11.39
C LEU A 115 -7.35 5.79 -12.09
N PHE A 116 -6.51 6.83 -12.16
CA PHE A 116 -6.87 8.08 -12.82
C PHE A 116 -7.01 7.91 -14.33
N LYS A 117 -6.07 7.18 -14.94
CA LYS A 117 -6.10 6.80 -16.36
C LYS A 117 -7.29 5.89 -16.65
N GLU A 118 -7.52 4.91 -15.80
CA GLU A 118 -8.61 3.96 -15.89
C GLU A 118 -9.97 4.66 -15.83
N ALA A 119 -10.17 5.57 -14.87
CA ALA A 119 -11.41 6.32 -14.74
C ALA A 119 -11.70 7.19 -15.98
N LYS A 120 -10.65 7.72 -16.63
CA LYS A 120 -10.77 8.46 -17.89
C LYS A 120 -11.16 7.53 -19.05
N VAL A 121 -10.53 6.36 -19.17
CA VAL A 121 -10.86 5.35 -20.19
C VAL A 121 -12.26 4.79 -19.98
N ARG A 122 -12.65 4.48 -18.73
CA ARG A 122 -13.98 3.98 -18.38
C ARG A 122 -15.07 5.01 -18.67
N ARG A 123 -14.86 6.31 -18.42
CA ARG A 123 -15.81 7.36 -18.85
C ARG A 123 -15.92 7.49 -20.35
N PHE A 124 -14.81 7.33 -21.07
CA PHE A 124 -14.85 7.25 -22.53
C PHE A 124 -15.64 6.02 -22.98
N TRP A 125 -15.46 4.87 -22.34
CA TRP A 125 -16.24 3.67 -22.63
C TRP A 125 -17.73 3.81 -22.29
N ALA A 126 -18.09 4.45 -21.18
CA ALA A 126 -19.48 4.65 -20.75
C ALA A 126 -20.34 5.38 -21.78
N ARG A 127 -19.75 6.23 -22.64
CA ARG A 127 -20.45 6.88 -23.76
C ARG A 127 -20.89 5.90 -24.88
N GLN A 128 -20.36 4.68 -24.89
CA GLN A 128 -20.75 3.60 -25.81
C GLN A 128 -20.48 2.25 -25.13
N PRO A 129 -21.34 1.83 -24.17
CA PRO A 129 -21.10 0.67 -23.31
C PRO A 129 -20.93 -0.65 -24.07
N HIS A 130 -21.59 -0.77 -25.23
CA HIS A 130 -21.51 -1.95 -26.10
C HIS A 130 -20.29 -1.96 -27.03
N SER A 131 -19.39 -0.98 -26.93
CA SER A 131 -18.17 -0.97 -27.76
C SER A 131 -17.23 -2.12 -27.42
N THR A 132 -16.82 -2.88 -28.43
CA THR A 132 -15.78 -3.92 -28.33
C THR A 132 -14.36 -3.36 -28.39
N ARG A 133 -14.19 -2.09 -28.83
CA ARG A 133 -12.87 -1.47 -29.02
C ARG A 133 -12.43 -0.61 -27.82
N ARG A 134 -13.36 0.15 -27.21
CA ARG A 134 -13.02 1.05 -26.09
C ARG A 134 -12.40 0.35 -24.87
N PRO A 135 -12.83 -0.86 -24.48
CA PRO A 135 -12.21 -1.59 -23.37
C PRO A 135 -10.75 -1.98 -23.63
N LEU A 136 -10.33 -2.12 -24.88
CA LEU A 136 -8.96 -2.52 -25.22
C LEU A 136 -7.90 -1.50 -24.77
N LEU A 137 -8.30 -0.23 -24.58
CA LEU A 137 -7.42 0.80 -24.03
C LEU A 137 -6.99 0.49 -22.59
N LEU A 138 -7.77 -0.29 -21.83
CA LEU A 138 -7.44 -0.69 -20.46
C LEU A 138 -6.22 -1.62 -20.40
N ARG A 139 -6.01 -2.45 -21.44
CA ARG A 139 -4.82 -3.32 -21.52
C ARG A 139 -3.52 -2.52 -21.56
N ARG A 140 -3.53 -1.34 -22.18
CA ARG A 140 -2.36 -0.44 -22.24
C ARG A 140 -2.03 0.20 -20.90
N LEU A 141 -2.95 0.20 -19.93
CA LEU A 141 -2.72 0.81 -18.62
C LEU A 141 -1.92 -0.09 -17.68
N TYR A 142 -1.97 -1.41 -17.89
CA TYR A 142 -1.38 -2.40 -16.98
C TYR A 142 -0.40 -3.34 -17.70
N PRO A 143 0.65 -2.82 -18.38
CA PRO A 143 1.59 -3.64 -19.13
C PRO A 143 2.38 -4.61 -18.24
N TYR A 144 2.52 -4.29 -16.94
CA TYR A 144 3.24 -5.09 -15.95
C TYR A 144 2.42 -6.25 -15.37
N LEU A 145 1.11 -6.31 -15.63
CA LEU A 145 0.25 -7.41 -15.16
C LEU A 145 0.09 -8.45 -16.28
N ALA A 146 1.06 -9.36 -16.42
CA ALA A 146 1.04 -10.43 -17.42
C ALA A 146 -0.28 -11.23 -17.40
N GLY A 147 -0.80 -11.50 -16.20
CA GLY A 147 -2.09 -12.14 -16.00
C GLY A 147 -3.22 -11.40 -16.72
N LEU A 148 -3.29 -10.06 -16.62
CA LEU A 148 -4.31 -9.23 -17.26
C LEU A 148 -4.18 -9.20 -18.79
N GLN A 149 -2.96 -9.28 -19.32
CA GLN A 149 -2.71 -9.29 -20.76
C GLN A 149 -3.25 -10.55 -21.45
N GLY A 150 -3.22 -11.69 -20.73
CA GLY A 150 -3.78 -12.96 -21.19
C GLY A 150 -5.29 -13.14 -20.95
N GLN A 151 -5.95 -12.24 -20.20
CA GLN A 151 -7.37 -12.39 -19.87
C GLN A 151 -8.31 -12.07 -21.04
N SER A 152 -9.43 -12.79 -21.07
CA SER A 152 -10.52 -12.58 -22.04
C SER A 152 -11.14 -11.18 -21.88
N GLN A 153 -11.78 -10.68 -22.94
CA GLN A 153 -12.53 -9.42 -22.85
C GLN A 153 -13.69 -9.49 -21.84
N ALA A 154 -14.25 -10.68 -21.62
CA ALA A 154 -15.29 -10.90 -20.61
C ALA A 154 -14.76 -10.68 -19.18
N TYR A 155 -13.55 -11.14 -18.89
CA TYR A 155 -12.88 -10.92 -17.60
C TYR A 155 -12.56 -9.43 -17.37
N LEU A 156 -12.03 -8.75 -18.39
CA LEU A 156 -11.83 -7.29 -18.35
C LEU A 156 -13.17 -6.57 -18.14
N GLY A 157 -14.24 -7.06 -18.76
CA GLY A 157 -15.60 -6.59 -18.55
C GLY A 157 -16.05 -6.69 -17.10
N ALA A 158 -15.87 -7.83 -16.45
CA ALA A 158 -16.34 -8.05 -15.08
C ALA A 158 -15.76 -7.04 -14.07
N PHE A 159 -14.47 -6.74 -14.15
CA PHE A 159 -13.84 -5.76 -13.26
C PHE A 159 -14.11 -4.31 -13.70
N PHE A 160 -13.88 -3.97 -14.97
CA PHE A 160 -13.91 -2.56 -15.40
C PHE A 160 -15.31 -2.02 -15.76
N LYS A 161 -16.34 -2.88 -15.87
CA LYS A 161 -17.75 -2.43 -16.08
C LYS A 161 -18.43 -1.96 -14.81
N VAL A 162 -17.88 -2.23 -13.62
CA VAL A 162 -18.51 -1.83 -12.35
C VAL A 162 -18.81 -0.32 -12.39
N GLY A 163 -20.08 0.07 -12.26
CA GLY A 163 -20.51 1.47 -12.30
C GLY A 163 -20.45 2.16 -13.67
N LEU A 164 -20.19 1.45 -14.76
CA LEU A 164 -20.10 2.02 -16.11
C LEU A 164 -21.42 2.66 -16.60
N ASP A 165 -22.53 2.18 -16.06
CA ASP A 165 -23.91 2.66 -16.24
C ASP A 165 -24.19 4.01 -15.54
N ARG A 166 -23.37 4.37 -14.55
CA ARG A 166 -23.48 5.60 -13.74
C ARG A 166 -22.18 6.42 -13.73
N PRO A 167 -21.69 6.91 -14.90
CA PRO A 167 -20.41 7.62 -15.02
C PRO A 167 -20.31 8.94 -14.21
N GLU A 168 -21.44 9.47 -13.80
CA GLU A 168 -21.62 10.65 -12.95
C GLU A 168 -21.43 10.38 -11.46
N ASP A 169 -21.46 9.12 -11.01
CA ASP A 169 -21.28 8.75 -9.60
C ASP A 169 -20.00 9.42 -9.05
N PRO A 170 -20.08 10.15 -7.91
CA PRO A 170 -18.92 10.80 -7.32
C PRO A 170 -17.77 9.82 -7.04
N LEU A 171 -18.08 8.55 -6.78
CA LEU A 171 -17.12 7.51 -6.41
C LEU A 171 -16.67 6.64 -7.60
N PHE A 172 -17.13 6.94 -8.81
CA PHE A 172 -16.95 6.10 -10.02
C PHE A 172 -15.53 5.58 -10.26
N SER A 173 -14.50 6.38 -9.93
CA SER A 173 -13.11 5.99 -10.13
C SER A 173 -12.67 4.82 -9.23
N HIS A 174 -13.27 4.68 -8.04
CA HIS A 174 -12.89 3.70 -7.03
C HIS A 174 -13.78 2.45 -7.01
N LEU A 175 -15.03 2.55 -7.51
CA LEU A 175 -16.01 1.45 -7.45
C LEU A 175 -15.47 0.07 -7.86
N PRO A 176 -14.70 -0.13 -8.96
CA PRO A 176 -14.18 -1.46 -9.30
C PRO A 176 -13.31 -2.10 -8.22
N ARG A 177 -12.49 -1.29 -7.56
CA ARG A 177 -11.56 -1.75 -6.52
C ARG A 177 -12.32 -2.08 -5.25
N TRP A 178 -13.24 -1.22 -4.83
CA TRP A 178 -14.08 -1.49 -3.66
C TRP A 178 -14.98 -2.70 -3.86
N ALA A 179 -15.62 -2.87 -5.03
CA ALA A 179 -16.40 -4.06 -5.35
C ALA A 179 -15.54 -5.34 -5.37
N THR A 180 -14.27 -5.24 -5.78
CA THR A 180 -13.38 -6.40 -5.79
C THR A 180 -12.90 -6.76 -4.38
N THR A 181 -12.53 -5.76 -3.60
CA THR A 181 -12.00 -5.90 -2.24
C THR A 181 -13.11 -6.23 -1.23
N SER A 182 -14.35 -5.79 -1.41
CA SER A 182 -15.47 -6.13 -0.52
C SER A 182 -15.70 -7.63 -0.40
N GLY A 183 -15.26 -8.42 -1.39
CA GLY A 183 -15.28 -9.88 -1.30
C GLY A 183 -14.37 -10.49 -0.22
N ILE A 184 -13.55 -9.70 0.49
CA ILE A 184 -12.85 -10.15 1.71
C ILE A 184 -13.77 -10.12 2.94
N LEU A 185 -14.86 -9.33 2.92
CA LEU A 185 -15.81 -9.25 4.04
C LEU A 185 -16.55 -10.58 4.25
N ARG A 186 -16.55 -11.47 3.25
CA ARG A 186 -17.09 -12.84 3.37
C ARG A 186 -16.41 -13.69 4.44
N PHE A 187 -15.24 -13.27 4.92
CA PHE A 187 -14.51 -13.97 5.98
C PHE A 187 -14.90 -13.49 7.38
N LEU A 188 -15.63 -12.38 7.52
CA LEU A 188 -16.10 -11.91 8.81
C LEU A 188 -17.10 -12.91 9.41
N SER A 189 -17.15 -13.02 10.73
CA SER A 189 -18.13 -13.84 11.43
C SER A 189 -19.54 -13.25 11.32
N ASP A 190 -20.55 -14.10 11.40
CA ASP A 190 -21.96 -13.66 11.40
C ASP A 190 -22.25 -12.74 12.60
N ASP A 191 -21.65 -12.99 13.76
CA ASP A 191 -21.78 -12.16 14.97
C ASP A 191 -21.24 -10.74 14.73
N LEU A 192 -20.05 -10.62 14.15
CA LEU A 192 -19.47 -9.31 13.84
C LEU A 192 -20.32 -8.59 12.80
N LEU A 193 -20.74 -9.27 11.73
CA LEU A 193 -21.62 -8.69 10.71
C LEU A 193 -22.96 -8.22 11.32
N GLY A 194 -23.55 -9.00 12.24
CA GLY A 194 -24.74 -8.62 12.98
C GLY A 194 -24.54 -7.36 13.83
N SER A 195 -23.39 -7.24 14.49
CA SER A 195 -23.05 -6.07 15.32
C SER A 195 -22.93 -4.76 14.54
N LEU A 196 -22.54 -4.82 13.25
CA LEU A 196 -22.42 -3.65 12.39
C LEU A 196 -23.76 -2.98 12.07
N SER A 197 -24.89 -3.62 12.37
CA SER A 197 -26.23 -3.01 12.29
C SER A 197 -26.55 -2.35 10.94
N GLY A 198 -26.05 -2.93 9.84
CA GLY A 198 -26.26 -2.42 8.48
C GLY A 198 -25.35 -1.25 8.06
N TYR A 199 -24.29 -0.94 8.82
CA TYR A 199 -23.30 0.06 8.46
C TYR A 199 -22.69 -0.20 7.06
N ASP A 200 -22.74 0.82 6.18
CA ASP A 200 -22.11 0.80 4.86
C ASP A 200 -20.98 1.85 4.79
N PRO A 201 -19.70 1.43 4.74
CA PRO A 201 -18.57 2.36 4.70
C PRO A 201 -18.52 3.16 3.39
N ILE A 202 -19.20 2.73 2.33
CA ILE A 202 -19.25 3.47 1.06
C ILE A 202 -20.24 4.63 1.15
N GLU A 203 -21.36 4.43 1.85
CA GLU A 203 -22.33 5.51 2.07
C GLU A 203 -21.84 6.49 3.14
N ASP A 204 -21.20 6.03 4.22
CA ASP A 204 -20.52 6.93 5.18
C ASP A 204 -19.47 7.83 4.49
N LEU A 205 -18.65 7.24 3.60
CA LEU A 205 -17.73 8.03 2.79
C LEU A 205 -18.46 9.01 1.86
N ARG A 206 -19.59 8.61 1.28
CA ARG A 206 -20.40 9.46 0.39
C ARG A 206 -20.95 10.67 1.14
N ASP A 207 -21.40 10.47 2.38
CA ASP A 207 -21.94 11.51 3.26
C ASP A 207 -20.85 12.48 3.73
N GLY A 208 -19.61 12.00 3.86
CA GLY A 208 -18.44 12.82 4.20
C GLY A 208 -17.85 13.66 3.05
N LEU A 209 -18.41 13.59 1.82
CA LEU A 209 -17.87 14.33 0.68
C LEU A 209 -18.15 15.84 0.77
N PRO A 210 -17.22 16.71 0.30
CA PRO A 210 -17.45 18.16 0.24
C PRO A 210 -18.69 18.53 -0.59
N PRO A 211 -19.43 19.59 -0.23
CA PRO A 211 -20.65 20.00 -0.97
C PRO A 211 -20.41 20.23 -2.46
N GLU A 212 -19.26 20.83 -2.82
CA GLU A 212 -18.90 21.15 -4.19
C GLU A 212 -18.26 19.96 -4.94
N PHE A 213 -18.05 18.82 -4.28
CA PHE A 213 -17.28 17.68 -4.82
C PHE A 213 -17.77 17.24 -6.21
N ARG A 214 -19.09 17.25 -6.42
CA ARG A 214 -19.72 16.88 -7.71
C ARG A 214 -19.39 17.84 -8.85
N THR A 215 -19.12 19.10 -8.53
CA THR A 215 -18.76 20.15 -9.51
C THR A 215 -17.33 20.00 -10.00
N TRP A 216 -16.48 19.30 -9.24
CA TRP A 216 -15.07 19.16 -9.56
C TRP A 216 -14.85 18.27 -10.78
N HIS A 217 -13.79 18.59 -11.52
CA HIS A 217 -13.33 17.76 -12.63
C HIS A 217 -13.13 16.30 -12.17
N PRO A 218 -13.50 15.27 -12.96
CA PRO A 218 -13.40 13.87 -12.55
C PRO A 218 -12.03 13.43 -12.02
N LEU A 219 -10.94 14.00 -12.56
CA LEU A 219 -9.59 13.77 -12.04
C LEU A 219 -9.44 14.30 -10.60
N SER A 220 -9.89 15.52 -10.33
CA SER A 220 -9.77 16.15 -9.01
C SER A 220 -10.58 15.39 -7.95
N ARG A 221 -11.77 14.89 -8.32
CA ARG A 221 -12.56 13.99 -7.45
C ARG A 221 -11.78 12.73 -7.07
N ALA A 222 -11.17 12.08 -8.06
CA ALA A 222 -10.36 10.90 -7.82
C ALA A 222 -9.12 11.22 -6.98
N GLN A 223 -8.42 12.33 -7.25
CA GLN A 223 -7.26 12.77 -6.47
C GLN A 223 -7.65 13.04 -5.01
N TYR A 224 -8.76 13.74 -4.76
CA TYR A 224 -9.24 14.00 -3.41
C TYR A 224 -9.44 12.71 -2.61
N LEU A 225 -10.13 11.71 -3.19
CA LEU A 225 -10.37 10.44 -2.52
C LEU A 225 -9.06 9.72 -2.15
N GLU A 226 -8.06 9.74 -3.04
CA GLU A 226 -6.75 9.18 -2.75
C GLU A 226 -6.00 10.00 -1.68
N THR A 227 -6.02 11.33 -1.77
CA THR A 227 -5.35 12.25 -0.83
C THR A 227 -5.95 12.21 0.57
N VAL A 228 -7.27 12.04 0.71
CA VAL A 228 -7.95 12.10 2.00
C VAL A 228 -8.05 10.73 2.66
N HIS A 229 -8.20 9.64 1.89
CA HIS A 229 -8.41 8.32 2.46
C HIS A 229 -7.18 7.40 2.32
N LEU A 230 -6.59 7.25 1.13
CA LEU A 230 -5.47 6.32 0.95
C LEU A 230 -4.16 6.86 1.50
N LEU A 231 -3.86 8.13 1.25
CA LEU A 231 -2.57 8.74 1.58
C LEU A 231 -2.33 8.77 3.10
N PRO A 232 -3.11 9.50 3.92
CA PRO A 232 -2.92 9.50 5.37
C PRO A 232 -3.34 8.14 5.96
N GLY A 233 -4.38 7.54 5.40
CA GLY A 233 -4.96 6.30 5.88
C GLY A 233 -4.26 5.04 5.42
N TYR A 234 -3.07 5.06 4.80
CA TYR A 234 -2.23 3.87 4.59
C TYR A 234 -0.79 4.25 4.23
N ILE A 235 -0.59 5.08 3.21
CA ILE A 235 0.73 5.37 2.62
C ILE A 235 1.64 6.08 3.62
N LEU A 236 1.16 7.18 4.22
CA LEU A 236 1.93 7.93 5.21
C LEU A 236 1.91 7.28 6.59
N SER A 237 0.88 6.51 6.92
CA SER A 237 0.73 5.87 8.24
C SER A 237 1.43 4.51 8.28
N SER A 238 0.74 3.42 7.95
CA SER A 238 1.26 2.06 8.14
C SER A 238 2.40 1.71 7.22
N GLN A 239 2.40 2.24 6.00
CA GLN A 239 3.47 1.98 5.03
C GLN A 239 4.67 2.91 5.22
N GLY A 240 4.46 4.10 5.78
CA GLY A 240 5.46 5.14 5.92
C GLY A 240 5.90 5.35 7.37
N ASP A 241 5.34 6.37 8.02
CA ASP A 241 5.77 6.92 9.30
C ASP A 241 5.89 5.85 10.41
N ARG A 242 4.86 5.01 10.60
CA ARG A 242 4.84 4.04 11.70
C ARG A 242 5.99 3.04 11.62
N VAL A 243 6.24 2.49 10.44
CA VAL A 243 7.33 1.53 10.22
C VAL A 243 8.71 2.19 10.16
N ALA A 244 8.79 3.45 9.72
CA ALA A 244 10.04 4.21 9.75
C ALA A 244 10.45 4.58 11.18
N MET A 245 9.50 5.06 11.98
CA MET A 245 9.71 5.44 13.38
C MET A 245 10.00 4.25 14.29
N ALA A 246 9.61 3.03 13.91
CA ALA A 246 10.07 1.80 14.56
C ALA A 246 11.61 1.67 14.60
N HIS A 247 12.31 2.36 13.71
CA HIS A 247 13.76 2.45 13.67
C HIS A 247 14.29 3.88 13.87
N ALA A 248 13.48 4.78 14.44
CA ALA A 248 13.81 6.19 14.67
C ALA A 248 14.29 6.92 13.40
N VAL A 249 13.59 6.69 12.29
CA VAL A 249 13.80 7.37 11.00
C VAL A 249 12.61 8.26 10.67
N GLU A 250 12.85 9.56 10.57
CA GLU A 250 11.89 10.57 10.14
C GLU A 250 11.81 10.64 8.61
N GLY A 251 10.60 10.47 8.06
CA GLY A 251 10.32 10.71 6.65
C GLY A 251 10.00 12.18 6.37
N ARG A 252 10.57 12.74 5.30
CA ARG A 252 10.22 14.06 4.77
C ARG A 252 9.70 13.92 3.35
N PHE A 253 8.60 14.62 3.07
CA PHE A 253 7.79 14.44 1.85
C PHE A 253 7.70 15.76 1.07
N PRO A 254 8.70 16.12 0.23
CA PRO A 254 8.72 17.41 -0.47
C PRO A 254 7.49 17.68 -1.34
N PHE A 255 6.86 16.64 -1.90
CA PHE A 255 5.64 16.79 -2.71
C PHE A 255 4.40 17.17 -1.90
N LEU A 256 4.46 17.02 -0.56
CA LEU A 256 3.40 17.40 0.37
C LEU A 256 3.62 18.76 1.02
N ASP A 257 4.66 19.51 0.61
CA ASP A 257 4.76 20.92 0.98
C ASP A 257 3.51 21.67 0.50
N HIS A 258 2.86 22.41 1.39
CA HIS A 258 1.56 23.02 1.10
C HIS A 258 1.62 23.94 -0.14
N ARG A 259 2.77 24.58 -0.41
CA ARG A 259 2.94 25.44 -1.60
C ARG A 259 2.96 24.63 -2.89
N VAL A 260 3.53 23.42 -2.86
CA VAL A 260 3.51 22.48 -3.99
C VAL A 260 2.09 21.98 -4.23
N VAL A 261 1.38 21.66 -3.15
CA VAL A 261 -0.02 21.21 -3.20
C VAL A 261 -0.93 22.30 -3.74
N GLU A 262 -0.85 23.53 -3.20
CA GLU A 262 -1.61 24.70 -3.66
C GLU A 262 -1.35 25.00 -5.14
N PHE A 263 -0.07 25.02 -5.55
CA PHE A 263 0.30 25.19 -6.95
C PHE A 263 -0.35 24.11 -7.83
N ALA A 264 -0.22 22.84 -7.45
CA ALA A 264 -0.74 21.72 -8.23
C ALA A 264 -2.27 21.63 -8.25
N ALA A 265 -2.93 22.15 -7.21
CA ALA A 265 -4.39 22.27 -7.14
C ALA A 265 -4.91 23.31 -8.15
N GLY A 266 -4.16 24.41 -8.36
CA GLY A 266 -4.48 25.44 -9.35
C GLY A 266 -4.22 25.03 -10.81
N LEU A 267 -3.53 23.91 -11.06
CA LEU A 267 -3.20 23.48 -12.42
C LEU A 267 -4.42 22.93 -13.17
N PRO A 268 -4.58 23.27 -14.47
CA PRO A 268 -5.54 22.58 -15.33
C PRO A 268 -5.30 21.06 -15.31
N PRO A 269 -6.35 20.20 -15.19
CA PRO A 269 -6.21 18.75 -15.09
C PRO A 269 -5.34 18.12 -16.19
N ARG A 270 -5.34 18.69 -17.40
CA ARG A 270 -4.51 18.24 -18.54
C ARG A 270 -3.00 18.35 -18.31
N MET A 271 -2.55 19.22 -17.41
CA MET A 271 -1.14 19.35 -17.03
C MET A 271 -0.70 18.23 -16.09
N LYS A 272 -1.64 17.65 -15.33
CA LYS A 272 -1.40 16.48 -14.47
C LYS A 272 -1.52 15.18 -15.27
N LEU A 273 -2.59 15.05 -16.06
CA LEU A 273 -2.86 13.88 -16.91
C LEU A 273 -3.16 14.28 -18.36
N ARG A 274 -2.12 14.23 -19.22
CA ARG A 274 -2.24 14.57 -20.66
C ARG A 274 -2.48 13.30 -21.48
N GLY A 275 -3.68 13.13 -22.01
CA GLY A 275 -4.06 11.85 -22.64
C GLY A 275 -4.04 10.72 -21.60
N LEU A 276 -3.16 9.73 -21.78
CA LEU A 276 -2.86 8.68 -20.81
C LEU A 276 -1.47 8.82 -20.17
N THR A 277 -0.78 9.94 -20.40
CA THR A 277 0.51 10.23 -19.77
C THR A 277 0.27 10.84 -18.40
N GLU A 278 0.48 10.04 -17.35
CA GLU A 278 0.44 10.50 -15.96
C GLU A 278 1.59 11.46 -15.62
N LYS A 279 1.39 12.27 -14.58
CA LYS A 279 2.39 13.22 -14.06
C LYS A 279 3.02 14.08 -15.16
N TYR A 280 2.21 14.50 -16.14
CA TYR A 280 2.73 15.08 -17.38
C TYR A 280 3.65 16.27 -17.13
N LEU A 281 3.22 17.24 -16.30
CA LEU A 281 4.04 18.40 -15.96
C LEU A 281 5.32 18.00 -15.20
N LEU A 282 5.23 17.10 -14.24
CA LEU A 282 6.40 16.65 -13.46
C LEU A 282 7.42 15.94 -14.37
N ARG A 283 6.97 15.05 -15.26
CA ARG A 283 7.85 14.40 -16.26
C ARG A 283 8.55 15.45 -17.13
N ARG A 284 7.83 16.48 -17.55
CA ARG A 284 8.38 17.57 -18.37
C ARG A 284 9.36 18.45 -17.61
N SER A 285 9.17 18.64 -16.30
CA SER A 285 10.05 19.49 -15.49
C SER A 285 11.35 18.81 -15.11
N VAL A 286 11.33 17.51 -14.78
CA VAL A 286 12.52 16.79 -14.26
C VAL A 286 13.14 15.82 -15.25
N GLY A 287 12.47 15.53 -16.38
CA GLY A 287 12.91 14.50 -17.32
C GLY A 287 14.28 14.74 -17.93
N ARG A 288 14.75 15.99 -18.01
CA ARG A 288 16.11 16.34 -18.50
C ARG A 288 17.21 16.02 -17.49
N ASP A 289 16.86 15.96 -16.21
CA ASP A 289 17.79 15.70 -15.11
C ASP A 289 17.87 14.20 -14.77
N LEU A 290 17.10 13.36 -15.48
CA LEU A 290 16.98 11.93 -15.22
C LEU A 290 17.38 11.10 -16.45
N PRO A 291 17.83 9.84 -16.25
CA PRO A 291 18.04 8.91 -17.35
C PRO A 291 16.75 8.74 -18.19
N PRO A 292 16.83 8.66 -19.53
CA PRO A 292 15.66 8.47 -20.40
C PRO A 292 14.79 7.27 -19.98
N VAL A 293 15.44 6.17 -19.59
CA VAL A 293 14.76 4.94 -19.11
C VAL A 293 13.87 5.17 -17.88
N ILE A 294 14.10 6.24 -17.12
CA ILE A 294 13.30 6.63 -15.94
C ILE A 294 12.27 7.68 -16.34
N ALA A 295 12.66 8.67 -17.12
CA ALA A 295 11.78 9.76 -17.57
C ALA A 295 10.58 9.25 -18.40
N GLU A 296 10.79 8.19 -19.18
CA GLU A 296 9.78 7.60 -20.07
C GLU A 296 9.07 6.39 -19.46
N ARG A 297 9.54 5.89 -18.31
CA ARG A 297 9.01 4.69 -17.66
C ARG A 297 7.54 4.87 -17.29
N PRO A 298 6.64 3.94 -17.66
CA PRO A 298 5.29 3.89 -17.11
C PRO A 298 5.33 3.73 -15.59
N LYS A 299 4.37 4.34 -14.87
CA LYS A 299 4.22 4.10 -13.44
C LYS A 299 4.00 2.60 -13.16
N GLN A 300 4.79 2.07 -12.23
CA GLN A 300 4.53 0.79 -11.58
C GLN A 300 4.20 1.06 -10.10
N PRO A 301 3.13 0.48 -9.54
CA PRO A 301 2.86 0.57 -8.12
C PRO A 301 3.91 -0.23 -7.35
N TYR A 302 4.35 0.30 -6.21
CA TYR A 302 5.18 -0.44 -5.28
C TYR A 302 4.37 -1.60 -4.72
N ARG A 303 4.87 -2.83 -4.89
CA ARG A 303 4.24 -4.07 -4.46
C ARG A 303 5.28 -4.95 -3.78
N ALA A 304 4.81 -5.76 -2.85
CA ALA A 304 5.59 -6.82 -2.21
C ALA A 304 4.83 -8.15 -2.37
N PRO A 305 5.52 -9.29 -2.27
CA PRO A 305 4.85 -10.58 -2.15
C PRO A 305 3.91 -10.58 -0.93
N ASP A 306 2.63 -10.95 -1.11
CA ASP A 306 1.61 -10.94 -0.05
C ASP A 306 1.52 -12.29 0.69
N GLY A 307 0.46 -13.07 0.46
CA GLY A 307 0.11 -14.18 1.35
C GLY A 307 1.10 -15.34 1.34
N GLN A 308 1.80 -15.57 0.23
CA GLN A 308 2.78 -16.67 0.13
C GLN A 308 3.95 -16.52 1.11
N CYS A 309 4.23 -15.31 1.62
CA CYS A 309 5.30 -15.09 2.59
C CYS A 309 5.11 -15.86 3.90
N PHE A 310 3.87 -16.19 4.24
CA PHE A 310 3.49 -16.82 5.50
C PHE A 310 3.42 -18.34 5.42
N PHE A 311 3.79 -18.93 4.28
CA PHE A 311 3.78 -20.37 4.06
C PHE A 311 5.11 -20.84 3.46
N GLY A 312 5.63 -21.95 3.97
CA GLY A 312 6.92 -22.52 3.57
C GLY A 312 7.70 -23.01 4.77
N GLU A 313 8.90 -23.54 4.54
CA GLU A 313 9.76 -24.10 5.60
C GLU A 313 10.20 -23.05 6.64
N ASP A 314 10.35 -21.79 6.21
CA ASP A 314 10.75 -20.66 7.05
C ASP A 314 9.57 -19.89 7.69
N ALA A 315 8.34 -20.42 7.59
CA ALA A 315 7.17 -19.73 8.14
C ALA A 315 7.26 -19.63 9.66
N PRO A 316 7.08 -18.43 10.26
CA PRO A 316 7.12 -18.30 11.71
C PRO A 316 5.98 -19.05 12.41
N ASP A 317 6.28 -19.66 13.57
CA ASP A 317 5.31 -20.45 14.37
C ASP A 317 4.01 -19.70 14.70
N TYR A 318 4.09 -18.37 14.88
CA TYR A 318 2.92 -17.54 15.18
C TYR A 318 1.84 -17.65 14.11
N VAL A 319 2.22 -17.89 12.85
CA VAL A 319 1.26 -17.95 11.72
C VAL A 319 0.31 -19.11 11.92
N GLU A 320 0.82 -20.29 12.27
CA GLU A 320 -0.01 -21.48 12.50
C GLU A 320 -0.89 -21.31 13.73
N GLY A 321 -0.34 -20.78 14.82
CA GLY A 321 -1.11 -20.50 16.03
C GLY A 321 -2.29 -19.57 15.77
N LEU A 322 -2.04 -18.41 15.14
CA LEU A 322 -3.05 -17.37 14.91
C LEU A 322 -4.08 -17.70 13.83
N LEU A 323 -3.74 -18.56 12.86
CA LEU A 323 -4.66 -18.99 11.80
C LEU A 323 -5.35 -20.32 12.10
N SER A 324 -5.11 -20.91 13.27
CA SER A 324 -5.78 -22.14 13.70
C SER A 324 -7.30 -21.92 13.88
N PRO A 325 -8.15 -22.91 13.59
CA PRO A 325 -9.60 -22.77 13.77
C PRO A 325 -9.99 -22.35 15.19
N GLY A 326 -9.25 -22.82 16.20
CA GLY A 326 -9.43 -22.44 17.61
C GLY A 326 -9.15 -20.95 17.83
N ALA A 327 -7.97 -20.46 17.44
CA ALA A 327 -7.63 -19.05 17.59
C ALA A 327 -8.59 -18.11 16.83
N ILE A 328 -9.02 -18.50 15.63
CA ILE A 328 -10.00 -17.72 14.86
C ILE A 328 -11.37 -17.68 15.58
N ALA A 329 -11.85 -18.84 16.06
CA ALA A 329 -13.11 -18.92 16.78
C ALA A 329 -13.06 -18.12 18.08
N ASP A 330 -11.98 -18.29 18.86
CA ASP A 330 -11.77 -17.57 20.10
C ASP A 330 -11.76 -16.06 19.85
N ALA A 331 -11.10 -15.58 18.79
CA ALA A 331 -11.04 -14.16 18.42
C ALA A 331 -12.41 -13.56 18.07
N GLY A 332 -13.27 -14.35 17.44
CA GLY A 332 -14.66 -13.96 17.13
C GLY A 332 -14.83 -13.03 15.92
N TYR A 333 -13.75 -12.55 15.29
CA TYR A 333 -13.84 -11.60 14.15
C TYR A 333 -14.14 -12.26 12.80
N PHE A 334 -13.77 -13.53 12.63
CA PHE A 334 -13.81 -14.21 11.32
C PHE A 334 -14.48 -15.59 11.41
N ASP A 335 -15.06 -16.07 10.32
CA ASP A 335 -15.60 -17.43 10.21
C ASP A 335 -14.47 -18.47 10.13
N PRO A 336 -14.31 -19.35 11.15
CA PRO A 336 -13.21 -20.31 11.20
C PRO A 336 -13.17 -21.25 9.99
N ARG A 337 -14.33 -21.64 9.46
CA ARG A 337 -14.43 -22.58 8.33
C ARG A 337 -13.92 -21.95 7.04
N SER A 338 -14.26 -20.70 6.79
CA SER A 338 -13.80 -19.96 5.61
C SER A 338 -12.30 -19.66 5.69
N VAL A 339 -11.80 -19.27 6.86
CA VAL A 339 -10.35 -19.07 7.07
C VAL A 339 -9.59 -20.37 6.88
N GLU A 340 -10.07 -21.49 7.42
CA GLU A 340 -9.43 -22.79 7.26
C GLU A 340 -9.34 -23.21 5.77
N LYS A 341 -10.42 -23.01 5.00
CA LYS A 341 -10.40 -23.25 3.55
C LYS A 341 -9.35 -22.38 2.82
N LEU A 342 -9.22 -21.11 3.22
CA LEU A 342 -8.19 -20.22 2.68
C LEU A 342 -6.79 -20.72 3.01
N VAL A 343 -6.52 -21.09 4.26
CA VAL A 343 -5.22 -21.64 4.70
C VAL A 343 -4.87 -22.92 3.95
N ARG A 344 -5.82 -23.86 3.82
CA ARG A 344 -5.63 -25.09 3.04
C ARG A 344 -5.29 -24.80 1.58
N LYS A 345 -5.89 -23.77 0.99
CA LYS A 345 -5.59 -23.34 -0.38
C LYS A 345 -4.13 -22.92 -0.56
N TYR A 346 -3.56 -22.19 0.40
CA TYR A 346 -2.14 -21.81 0.39
C TYR A 346 -1.23 -23.02 0.58
N ARG A 347 -1.54 -23.90 1.54
CA ARG A 347 -0.74 -25.12 1.81
C ARG A 347 -0.76 -26.11 0.63
N GLY A 348 -1.91 -26.22 -0.05
CA GLY A 348 -2.10 -27.14 -1.17
C GLY A 348 -1.60 -26.62 -2.53
N GLY A 349 -0.96 -25.44 -2.58
CA GLY A 349 -0.47 -24.86 -3.85
C GLY A 349 -1.60 -24.47 -4.82
N GLY A 350 -2.82 -24.24 -4.32
CA GLY A 350 -3.95 -23.84 -5.15
C GLY A 350 -3.76 -22.45 -5.76
N ALA A 351 -4.48 -22.14 -6.85
CA ALA A 351 -4.37 -20.83 -7.51
C ALA A 351 -4.86 -19.67 -6.61
N VAL A 352 -3.93 -18.93 -6.01
CA VAL A 352 -4.20 -17.79 -5.12
C VAL A 352 -4.40 -16.50 -5.92
N GLY A 353 -5.51 -15.80 -5.68
CA GLY A 353 -5.80 -14.51 -6.30
C GLY A 353 -5.49 -13.30 -5.41
N PHE A 354 -5.55 -12.10 -5.97
CA PHE A 354 -5.36 -10.84 -5.21
C PHE A 354 -6.27 -10.72 -3.98
N ARG A 355 -7.53 -11.14 -4.10
CA ARG A 355 -8.48 -11.11 -2.98
C ARG A 355 -8.09 -12.07 -1.85
N ASP A 356 -7.59 -13.26 -2.20
CA ASP A 356 -7.16 -14.25 -1.21
C ASP A 356 -5.93 -13.74 -0.46
N ASN A 357 -4.98 -13.12 -1.18
CA ASN A 357 -3.83 -12.43 -0.58
C ASN A 357 -4.26 -11.34 0.40
N MET A 358 -5.15 -10.45 -0.01
CA MET A 358 -5.63 -9.37 0.86
C MET A 358 -6.39 -9.90 2.08
N ALA A 359 -7.21 -10.95 1.90
CA ALA A 359 -7.95 -11.57 2.98
C ALA A 359 -7.02 -12.21 4.01
N LEU A 360 -6.05 -13.03 3.57
CA LEU A 360 -5.11 -13.68 4.48
C LEU A 360 -4.31 -12.66 5.29
N VAL A 361 -3.72 -11.67 4.61
CA VAL A 361 -2.93 -10.63 5.28
C VAL A 361 -3.80 -9.83 6.25
N GLY A 362 -5.03 -9.50 5.85
CA GLY A 362 -6.01 -8.84 6.71
C GLY A 362 -6.34 -9.64 7.97
N ILE A 363 -6.69 -10.92 7.82
CA ILE A 363 -7.01 -11.82 8.93
C ILE A 363 -5.83 -11.92 9.89
N LEU A 364 -4.63 -12.18 9.38
CA LEU A 364 -3.44 -12.31 10.20
C LEU A 364 -3.09 -11.00 10.90
N SER A 365 -3.26 -9.85 10.23
CA SER A 365 -3.03 -8.53 10.85
C SER A 365 -4.01 -8.23 11.99
N VAL A 366 -5.29 -8.60 11.85
CA VAL A 366 -6.29 -8.41 12.91
C VAL A 366 -6.00 -9.34 14.09
N GLN A 367 -5.65 -10.60 13.84
CA GLN A 367 -5.24 -11.54 14.88
C GLN A 367 -4.02 -11.03 15.66
N LEU A 368 -3.02 -10.48 14.97
CA LEU A 368 -1.85 -9.88 15.61
C LEU A 368 -2.20 -8.64 16.45
N LEU A 369 -3.09 -7.77 15.97
CA LEU A 369 -3.53 -6.62 16.74
C LEU A 369 -4.29 -7.00 18.00
N ASP A 370 -5.24 -7.93 17.88
CA ASP A 370 -5.99 -8.44 19.02
C ASP A 370 -5.03 -9.06 20.04
N HIS A 371 -4.06 -9.85 19.57
CA HIS A 371 -3.02 -10.39 20.42
C HIS A 371 -2.19 -9.30 21.12
N HIS A 372 -1.74 -8.26 20.40
CA HIS A 372 -0.89 -7.22 21.01
C HIS A 372 -1.62 -6.27 21.95
N PHE A 373 -2.87 -5.91 21.64
CA PHE A 373 -3.52 -4.74 22.23
C PHE A 373 -4.86 -5.03 22.91
N VAL A 374 -5.48 -6.18 22.64
CA VAL A 374 -6.77 -6.55 23.23
C VAL A 374 -6.56 -7.68 24.23
N ARG A 375 -6.14 -8.86 23.77
CA ARG A 375 -5.99 -10.05 24.61
C ARG A 375 -4.65 -10.10 25.33
N GLY A 376 -3.53 -9.77 24.69
CA GLY A 376 -2.23 -9.77 25.36
C GLY A 376 -2.09 -8.65 26.40
N ALA A 377 -2.91 -7.61 26.33
CA ALA A 377 -3.05 -6.60 27.38
C ALA A 377 -3.91 -7.10 28.56
N MET A 378 -4.84 -8.03 28.31
CA MET A 378 -5.81 -8.57 29.28
C MET A 378 -5.36 -9.89 29.92
N ALA A 379 -4.53 -10.67 29.24
CA ALA A 379 -4.00 -11.95 29.68
C ALA A 379 -2.48 -11.86 29.74
N GLY A 380 -1.90 -11.87 30.93
CA GLY A 380 -0.45 -11.98 31.14
C GLY A 380 0.17 -13.30 30.66
N SER A 381 -0.45 -14.01 29.70
CA SER A 381 -0.03 -15.32 29.22
C SER A 381 0.39 -15.26 27.74
N PRO A 382 1.64 -15.64 27.39
CA PRO A 382 2.12 -15.59 26.01
C PRO A 382 1.59 -16.74 25.15
N VAL A 383 1.35 -16.47 23.87
CA VAL A 383 1.51 -17.48 22.82
C VAL A 383 3.01 -17.79 22.72
N ALA A 384 3.39 -19.06 22.68
CA ALA A 384 4.80 -19.46 22.59
C ALA A 384 5.50 -18.75 21.42
N GLY A 385 6.62 -18.07 21.70
CA GLY A 385 7.41 -17.32 20.70
C GLY A 385 7.11 -15.82 20.61
N LEU A 386 6.07 -15.30 21.28
CA LEU A 386 5.76 -13.87 21.34
C LEU A 386 6.00 -13.35 22.76
N ARG A 387 6.89 -12.36 22.93
CA ARG A 387 7.12 -11.76 24.25
C ARG A 387 6.02 -10.72 24.53
N PRO A 388 5.28 -10.82 25.64
CA PRO A 388 4.34 -9.77 26.05
C PRO A 388 5.09 -8.46 26.34
N LEU A 389 4.38 -7.33 26.21
CA LEU A 389 4.89 -6.00 26.51
C LEU A 389 5.25 -5.91 28.00
N GLN A 390 6.52 -5.59 28.32
CA GLN A 390 6.86 -5.11 29.66
C GLN A 390 6.53 -3.62 29.76
N VAL A 391 5.39 -3.32 30.41
CA VAL A 391 4.99 -1.95 30.70
C VAL A 391 5.66 -1.52 32.01
N HIS A 392 6.66 -0.65 31.91
CA HIS A 392 7.29 -0.03 33.07
C HIS A 392 6.53 1.25 33.42
N ARG A 393 5.83 1.26 34.56
CA ARG A 393 5.11 2.44 35.06
C ARG A 393 6.03 3.22 35.98
N TYR A 394 6.55 4.35 35.51
CA TYR A 394 7.37 5.24 36.33
C TYR A 394 6.47 6.21 37.10
N THR A 395 6.13 5.87 38.33
CA THR A 395 5.66 6.85 39.33
C THR A 395 6.89 7.41 40.01
N GLY A 396 7.11 8.71 39.92
CA GLY A 396 8.37 9.40 40.25
C GLY A 396 8.87 9.32 41.70
N GLU A 397 8.50 8.31 42.48
CA GLU A 397 9.04 8.04 43.80
C GLU A 397 9.20 6.52 44.01
N ARG A 398 10.46 6.06 43.94
CA ARG A 398 10.98 4.72 44.25
C ARG A 398 10.53 3.55 43.37
N GLU A 399 11.54 2.81 42.91
CA GLU A 399 11.44 1.55 42.19
C GLU A 399 10.97 0.46 43.18
N GLU A 400 9.65 0.28 43.35
CA GLU A 400 9.11 -0.92 43.99
C GLU A 400 8.95 -2.01 42.93
N GLN A 401 9.86 -2.97 42.95
CA GLN A 401 9.73 -4.24 42.25
C GLN A 401 8.67 -5.07 43.00
N ARG A 402 7.43 -5.08 42.49
CA ARG A 402 6.41 -6.04 42.93
C ARG A 402 6.12 -6.99 41.78
N ASP A 403 6.51 -8.25 41.99
CA ASP A 403 5.92 -9.36 41.26
C ASP A 403 4.44 -9.46 41.69
N ALA A 404 3.52 -9.46 40.72
CA ALA A 404 2.10 -9.67 40.99
C ALA A 404 1.52 -10.72 40.03
N CYS A 405 0.72 -11.60 40.64
CA CYS A 405 0.01 -12.77 40.13
C CYS A 405 -0.85 -12.52 38.89
#